data_AF-N6UMQ6-F1
#
_entry.id   AF-N6UMQ6-F1
#
_cell.length_a   1.000
_cell.length_b   1.000
_cell.length_c   1.000
_cell.angle_alpha   90.00
_cell.angle_beta   90.00
_cell.angle_gamma   90.00
#
_symmetry.space_group_name_H-M   'P 1'
#
loop_
_entity.id
_entity.type
_entity.pdbx_description
1 polymer ?
#
loop_
_entity_poly.entity_id
_entity_poly.type
_entity_poly.pdbx_seq_one_letter_code
_entity_poly.pdbx_strand_id
1 'polypeptide(L)'
;MNTSEKPRDVGGVELLMSNHQSLKAEIDAREDNFTSCISLGKELLSRNHYASAEITDKLVALNNHRQGVVQRWEERWENLQLILEVYQFGRDAAVAEAWLIAQEPYLMSTELGHTIDDVENLIKKHEAFEKSAAAQEERFSALERLTTFEIREMKRREEAEAEERARLEREEAERKAALEAASRPKEPDPASADRPDAGGAAIEERPGKTSKNS
;
A
#
# COMPACT_ATOMS: atom_id res chain seq x y z
N MET A 1 -17.72 -1.54 24.63
CA MET A 1 -18.10 -0.22 24.05
C MET A 1 -18.82 -0.47 22.74
N ASN A 2 -19.93 0.22 22.52
CA ASN A 2 -20.86 -0.03 21.41
C ASN A 2 -20.21 0.38 20.08
N THR A 3 -19.80 -0.57 19.25
CA THR A 3 -19.01 -0.32 18.02
C THR A 3 -19.85 0.17 16.83
N SER A 4 -21.09 0.63 17.07
CA SER A 4 -22.08 0.97 16.05
C SER A 4 -22.55 2.43 16.10
N GLU A 5 -21.82 3.31 16.78
CA GLU A 5 -22.15 4.72 16.78
C GLU A 5 -21.56 5.39 15.54
N LYS A 6 -22.41 5.70 14.56
CA LYS A 6 -22.01 6.50 13.40
C LYS A 6 -21.88 7.96 13.84
N PRO A 7 -20.73 8.61 13.64
CA PRO A 7 -20.55 10.02 13.97
C PRO A 7 -21.51 10.87 13.14
N ARG A 8 -21.92 12.03 13.68
CA ARG A 8 -22.86 12.96 13.03
C ARG A 8 -22.19 14.24 12.53
N ASP A 9 -21.03 14.56 13.10
CA ASP A 9 -20.24 15.75 12.82
C ASP A 9 -18.76 15.49 13.17
N VAL A 10 -17.90 16.48 12.90
CA VAL A 10 -16.46 16.42 13.20
C VAL A 10 -16.20 16.11 14.67
N GLY A 11 -16.91 16.77 15.60
CA GLY A 11 -16.73 16.55 17.04
C GLY A 11 -17.07 15.13 17.49
N GLY A 12 -18.10 14.52 16.91
CA GLY A 12 -18.44 13.12 17.14
C GLY A 12 -17.34 12.16 16.66
N VAL A 13 -16.70 12.45 15.53
CA VAL A 13 -15.54 11.65 15.06
C VAL A 13 -14.36 11.80 16.02
N GLU A 14 -14.04 13.04 16.42
CA GLU A 14 -12.94 13.34 17.35
C GLU A 14 -13.13 12.64 18.71
N LEU A 15 -14.37 12.57 19.22
CA LEU A 15 -14.68 11.83 20.43
C LEU A 15 -14.43 10.32 20.27
N LEU A 16 -14.86 9.74 19.14
CA LEU A 16 -14.61 8.32 18.84
C LEU A 16 -13.10 8.04 18.72
N MET A 17 -12.34 8.96 18.11
CA MET A 17 -10.88 8.87 18.03
C MET A 17 -10.22 8.96 19.41
N SER A 18 -10.64 9.90 20.25
CA SER A 18 -10.14 10.03 21.62
C SER A 18 -10.38 8.76 22.44
N ASN A 19 -11.59 8.20 22.37
CA ASN A 19 -11.91 6.92 23.00
C ASN A 19 -11.05 5.77 22.46
N HIS A 20 -10.82 5.73 21.15
CA HIS A 20 -9.96 4.72 20.51
C HIS A 20 -8.50 4.85 20.93
N GLN A 21 -8.00 6.07 21.14
CA GLN A 21 -6.66 6.33 21.66
C GLN A 21 -6.52 5.87 23.11
N SER A 22 -7.56 6.00 23.92
CA SER A 22 -7.59 5.43 25.28
C SER A 22 -7.45 3.91 25.26
N LEU A 23 -8.13 3.23 24.33
CA LEU A 23 -7.95 1.78 24.12
C LEU A 23 -6.52 1.43 23.71
N LYS A 24 -5.84 2.29 22.94
CA LYS A 24 -4.42 2.08 22.60
C LYS A 24 -3.55 2.08 23.83
N ALA A 25 -3.74 3.04 24.72
CA ALA A 25 -3.00 3.13 25.97
C ALA A 25 -3.21 1.86 26.83
N GLU A 26 -4.44 1.32 26.85
CA GLU A 26 -4.74 0.06 27.55
C GLU A 26 -4.06 -1.16 26.90
N ILE A 27 -3.98 -1.22 25.57
CA ILE A 27 -3.25 -2.25 24.83
C ILE A 27 -1.75 -2.16 25.16
N ASP A 28 -1.18 -0.97 25.11
CA ASP A 28 0.25 -0.72 25.33
C ASP A 28 0.65 -1.02 26.78
N ALA A 29 -0.18 -0.64 27.75
CA ALA A 29 0.06 -0.95 29.16
C ALA A 29 0.07 -2.46 29.45
N ARG A 30 -0.51 -3.30 28.58
CA ARG A 30 -0.51 -4.76 28.72
C ARG A 30 0.68 -5.43 28.02
N GLU A 31 1.47 -4.69 27.25
CA GLU A 31 2.57 -5.23 26.45
C GLU A 31 3.60 -5.98 27.32
N ASP A 32 3.92 -5.45 28.49
CA ASP A 32 4.86 -6.08 29.43
C ASP A 32 4.34 -7.43 29.95
N ASN A 33 3.02 -7.57 30.13
CA ASN A 33 2.41 -8.82 30.56
C ASN A 33 2.53 -9.90 29.47
N PHE A 34 2.29 -9.53 28.21
CA PHE A 34 2.49 -10.44 27.08
C PHE A 34 3.96 -10.85 26.97
N THR A 35 4.88 -9.89 27.05
CA THR A 35 6.32 -10.12 27.00
C THR A 35 6.78 -11.09 28.09
N SER A 36 6.32 -10.86 29.32
CA SER A 36 6.63 -11.71 30.48
C SER A 36 6.10 -13.14 30.31
N CYS A 37 4.84 -13.28 29.86
CA CYS A 37 4.23 -14.58 29.63
C CYS A 37 4.95 -15.36 28.51
N ILE A 38 5.29 -14.68 27.42
CA ILE A 38 6.04 -15.27 26.31
C ILE A 38 7.44 -15.69 26.76
N SER A 39 8.12 -14.87 27.56
CA SER A 39 9.45 -15.19 28.12
C SER A 39 9.39 -16.44 29.00
N LEU A 40 8.42 -16.52 29.92
CA LEU A 40 8.23 -17.68 30.79
C LEU A 40 7.95 -18.95 29.98
N GLY A 41 7.07 -18.87 28.97
CA GLY A 41 6.79 -20.00 28.10
C GLY A 41 8.03 -20.49 27.34
N LYS A 42 8.85 -19.57 26.80
CA LYS A 42 10.13 -19.91 26.15
C LYS A 42 11.11 -20.58 27.11
N GLU A 43 11.18 -20.11 28.36
CA GLU A 43 12.01 -20.72 29.40
C GLU A 43 11.59 -22.17 29.69
N LEU A 44 10.28 -22.43 29.85
CA LEU A 44 9.76 -23.78 30.07
C LEU A 44 10.09 -24.72 28.91
N LEU A 45 10.01 -24.23 27.67
CA LEU A 45 10.41 -24.99 26.48
C LEU A 45 11.91 -25.31 26.48
N SER A 46 12.76 -24.34 26.85
CA SER A 46 14.21 -24.55 26.92
C SER A 46 14.63 -25.63 27.93
N ARG A 47 13.81 -25.84 28.97
CA ARG A 47 14.02 -26.85 30.01
C ARG A 47 13.40 -28.21 29.66
N ASN A 48 12.90 -28.40 28.44
CA ASN A 48 12.18 -29.60 28.00
C ASN A 48 11.03 -29.98 28.94
N HIS A 49 10.18 -29.01 29.29
CA HIS A 49 9.01 -29.25 30.13
C HIS A 49 8.10 -30.34 29.52
N TYR A 50 7.49 -31.20 30.34
CA TYR A 50 6.70 -32.35 29.88
C TYR A 50 5.54 -31.96 28.94
N ALA A 51 4.98 -30.76 29.12
CA ALA A 51 3.90 -30.19 28.33
C ALA A 51 4.39 -29.27 27.18
N SER A 52 5.61 -29.47 26.65
CA SER A 52 6.21 -28.56 25.66
C SER A 52 5.36 -28.36 24.40
N ALA A 53 4.67 -29.39 23.93
CA ALA A 53 3.75 -29.28 22.78
C ALA A 53 2.60 -28.29 23.07
N GLU A 54 1.90 -28.48 24.20
CA GLU A 54 0.79 -27.61 24.61
C GLU A 54 1.25 -26.16 24.89
N ILE A 55 2.44 -25.99 25.50
CA ILE A 55 3.01 -24.66 25.75
C ILE A 55 3.29 -23.94 24.42
N THR A 56 3.84 -24.65 23.43
CA THR A 56 4.12 -24.08 22.11
C THR A 56 2.85 -23.60 21.44
N ASP A 57 1.80 -24.44 21.42
CA ASP A 57 0.51 -24.09 20.82
C ASP A 57 -0.11 -22.86 21.49
N LYS A 58 -0.06 -22.78 22.83
CA LYS A 58 -0.56 -21.63 23.60
C LYS A 58 0.24 -20.35 23.32
N LEU A 59 1.56 -20.44 23.17
CA LEU A 59 2.40 -19.29 22.84
C LEU A 59 2.11 -18.74 21.45
N VAL A 60 1.95 -19.63 20.46
CA VAL A 60 1.56 -19.24 19.09
C VAL A 60 0.18 -18.59 19.10
N ALA A 61 -0.80 -19.20 19.78
CA ALA A 61 -2.13 -18.63 19.91
C ALA A 61 -2.07 -17.25 20.58
N LEU A 62 -1.34 -17.09 21.68
CA LEU A 62 -1.20 -15.81 22.39
C LEU A 62 -0.62 -14.72 21.48
N ASN A 63 0.44 -15.04 20.74
CA ASN A 63 1.06 -14.10 19.82
C ASN A 63 0.10 -13.68 18.69
N ASN A 64 -0.63 -14.63 18.11
CA ASN A 64 -1.60 -14.35 17.06
C ASN A 64 -2.75 -13.47 17.58
N HIS A 65 -3.26 -13.72 18.79
CA HIS A 65 -4.29 -12.89 19.39
C HIS A 65 -3.78 -11.47 19.68
N ARG A 66 -2.55 -11.34 20.20
CA ARG A 66 -1.91 -10.03 20.43
C ARG A 66 -1.80 -9.24 19.12
N GLN A 67 -1.24 -9.85 18.07
CA GLN A 67 -1.11 -9.21 16.76
C GLN A 67 -2.49 -8.82 16.20
N GLY A 68 -3.48 -9.71 16.31
CA GLY A 68 -4.83 -9.43 15.84
C GLY A 68 -5.55 -8.30 16.58
N VAL A 69 -5.23 -8.04 17.86
CA VAL A 69 -5.77 -6.88 18.59
C VAL A 69 -5.13 -5.59 18.09
N VAL A 70 -3.81 -5.57 17.91
CA VAL A 70 -3.08 -4.41 17.39
C VAL A 70 -3.55 -4.06 15.97
N GLN A 71 -3.64 -5.06 15.08
CA GLN A 71 -4.12 -4.87 13.71
C GLN A 71 -5.53 -4.30 13.65
N ARG A 72 -6.48 -4.86 14.43
CA ARG A 72 -7.85 -4.33 14.48
C ARG A 72 -7.91 -2.91 15.02
N TRP A 73 -7.01 -2.56 15.95
CA TRP A 73 -6.91 -1.19 16.44
C TRP A 73 -6.41 -0.26 15.33
N GLU A 74 -5.36 -0.64 14.61
CA GLU A 74 -4.78 0.13 13.50
C GLU A 74 -5.79 0.34 12.37
N GLU A 75 -6.44 -0.73 11.90
CA GLU A 75 -7.48 -0.69 10.86
C GLU A 75 -8.61 0.29 11.23
N ARG A 76 -9.07 0.23 12.48
CA ARG A 76 -10.12 1.13 12.98
C ARG A 76 -9.62 2.57 13.10
N TRP A 77 -8.37 2.77 13.51
CA TRP A 77 -7.78 4.10 13.61
C TRP A 77 -7.68 4.78 12.25
N GLU A 78 -7.16 4.06 11.24
CA GLU A 78 -7.13 4.56 9.87
C GLU A 78 -8.53 4.90 9.34
N ASN A 79 -9.52 4.04 9.61
CA ASN A 79 -10.88 4.30 9.20
C ASN A 79 -11.46 5.56 9.86
N LEU A 80 -11.20 5.78 11.16
CA LEU A 80 -11.63 6.99 11.85
C LEU A 80 -10.94 8.26 11.30
N GLN A 81 -9.66 8.18 10.92
CA GLN A 81 -8.95 9.29 10.28
C GLN A 81 -9.57 9.64 8.91
N LEU A 82 -9.88 8.63 8.10
CA LEU A 82 -10.57 8.84 6.82
C LEU A 82 -11.96 9.45 7.00
N ILE A 83 -12.72 8.97 7.98
CA ILE A 83 -14.02 9.55 8.31
C ILE A 83 -13.86 11.00 8.74
N LEU A 84 -12.88 11.31 9.60
CA LEU A 84 -12.63 12.68 10.07
C LEU A 84 -12.37 13.62 8.90
N GLU A 85 -11.51 13.22 7.97
CA GLU A 85 -11.17 13.98 6.77
C GLU A 85 -12.42 14.29 5.92
N VAL A 86 -13.30 13.31 5.71
CA VAL A 86 -14.57 13.50 4.98
C VAL A 86 -15.48 14.50 5.69
N TYR A 87 -15.63 14.39 7.01
CA TYR A 87 -16.48 15.33 7.77
C TYR A 87 -15.90 16.75 7.81
N GLN A 88 -14.58 16.88 7.91
CA GLN A 88 -13.90 18.18 7.85
C GLN A 88 -14.08 18.83 6.47
N PHE A 89 -13.85 18.07 5.40
CA PHE A 89 -14.09 18.53 4.03
C PHE A 89 -15.55 18.98 3.85
N GLY A 90 -16.52 18.15 4.24
CA GLY A 90 -17.94 18.48 4.09
C GLY A 90 -18.34 19.76 4.85
N ARG A 91 -17.82 19.95 6.07
CA ARG A 91 -18.03 21.18 6.84
C ARG A 91 -17.41 22.39 6.13
N ASP A 92 -16.16 22.27 5.71
CA ASP A 92 -15.42 23.39 5.12
C ASP A 92 -16.01 23.77 3.75
N ALA A 93 -16.49 22.79 2.98
CA ALA A 93 -17.22 22.99 1.72
C ALA A 93 -18.55 23.72 1.96
N ALA A 94 -19.34 23.30 2.95
CA ALA A 94 -20.60 23.96 3.29
C ALA A 94 -20.40 25.42 3.73
N VAL A 95 -19.32 25.70 4.47
CA VAL A 95 -18.96 27.08 4.86
C VAL A 95 -18.53 27.91 3.66
N ALA A 96 -17.74 27.33 2.75
CA ALA A 96 -17.33 28.00 1.52
C ALA A 96 -18.54 28.30 0.60
N GLU A 97 -19.44 27.34 0.42
CA GLU A 97 -20.68 27.49 -0.34
C GLU A 97 -21.57 28.60 0.25
N ALA A 98 -21.80 28.58 1.56
CA ALA A 98 -22.60 29.61 2.24
C ALA A 98 -21.98 31.01 2.06
N TRP A 99 -20.65 31.11 2.08
CA TRP A 99 -19.96 32.38 1.83
C TRP A 99 -20.15 32.84 0.38
N LEU A 100 -20.00 31.95 -0.60
CA LEU A 100 -20.20 32.27 -2.02
C LEU A 100 -21.62 32.77 -2.29
N ILE A 101 -22.64 32.08 -1.76
CA ILE A 101 -24.05 32.49 -1.86
C ILE A 101 -24.25 33.87 -1.24
N ALA A 102 -23.63 34.16 -0.09
CA ALA A 102 -23.75 35.46 0.54
C ALA A 102 -23.13 36.61 -0.28
N GLN A 103 -22.16 36.33 -1.16
CA GLN A 103 -21.57 37.35 -2.04
C GLN A 103 -22.35 37.56 -3.35
N GLU A 104 -23.19 36.61 -3.75
CA GLU A 104 -23.95 36.66 -5.01
C GLU A 104 -24.75 37.97 -5.20
N PRO A 105 -25.50 38.49 -4.21
CA PRO A 105 -26.25 39.74 -4.39
C PRO A 105 -25.37 40.95 -4.65
N TYR A 106 -24.18 41.00 -4.03
CA TYR A 106 -23.22 42.07 -4.24
C TYR A 106 -22.63 42.00 -5.65
N LEU A 107 -22.24 40.80 -6.09
CA LEU A 107 -21.63 40.58 -7.41
C LEU A 107 -22.63 40.75 -8.57
N MET A 108 -23.92 40.49 -8.33
CA MET A 108 -24.99 40.72 -9.31
C MET A 108 -25.45 42.19 -9.37
N SER A 109 -24.96 43.05 -8.47
CA SER A 109 -25.29 44.47 -8.52
C SER A 109 -24.67 45.13 -9.76
N THR A 110 -25.50 45.88 -10.49
CA THR A 110 -25.09 46.70 -11.63
C THR A 110 -25.13 48.20 -11.29
N GLU A 111 -25.24 48.54 -10.01
CA GLU A 111 -25.21 49.91 -9.53
C GLU A 111 -23.84 50.55 -9.84
N LEU A 112 -23.85 51.74 -10.43
CA LEU A 112 -22.63 52.50 -10.74
C LEU A 112 -22.51 53.79 -9.91
N GLY A 113 -23.52 54.11 -9.08
CA GLY A 113 -23.63 55.38 -8.35
C GLY A 113 -24.08 56.54 -9.24
N HIS A 114 -24.74 57.53 -8.63
CA HIS A 114 -25.22 58.74 -9.33
C HIS A 114 -24.52 60.01 -8.85
N THR A 115 -23.81 59.94 -7.73
CA THR A 115 -23.02 61.02 -7.15
C THR A 115 -21.60 60.56 -6.86
N ILE A 116 -20.68 61.50 -6.62
CA ILE A 116 -19.31 61.20 -6.21
C ILE A 116 -19.32 60.39 -4.90
N ASP A 117 -20.15 60.78 -3.94
CA ASP A 117 -20.30 60.08 -2.66
C ASP A 117 -20.78 58.63 -2.84
N ASP A 118 -21.71 58.39 -3.78
CA ASP A 118 -22.15 57.03 -4.12
C ASP A 118 -20.98 56.21 -4.66
N VAL A 119 -20.25 56.74 -5.65
CA VAL A 119 -19.10 56.05 -6.26
C VAL A 119 -18.02 55.75 -5.21
N GLU A 120 -17.70 56.70 -4.33
CA GLU A 120 -16.76 56.46 -3.22
C GLU A 120 -17.22 55.35 -2.28
N ASN A 121 -18.52 55.28 -1.98
CA ASN A 121 -19.08 54.21 -1.19
C ASN A 121 -19.03 52.85 -1.90
N LEU A 122 -19.26 52.82 -3.22
CA LEU A 122 -19.10 51.60 -4.02
C LEU A 122 -17.64 51.12 -4.01
N ILE A 123 -16.67 52.02 -4.16
CA ILE A 123 -15.23 51.70 -4.08
C ILE A 123 -14.90 51.10 -2.71
N LYS A 124 -15.32 51.74 -1.62
CA LYS A 124 -15.09 51.22 -0.25
C LYS A 124 -15.69 49.83 -0.05
N LYS A 125 -16.91 49.59 -0.57
CA LYS A 125 -17.53 48.25 -0.53
C LYS A 125 -16.72 47.24 -1.33
N HIS A 126 -16.17 47.62 -2.47
CA HIS A 126 -15.33 46.75 -3.29
C HIS A 126 -14.02 46.39 -2.61
N GLU A 127 -13.31 47.37 -2.04
CA GLU A 127 -12.09 47.11 -1.28
C GLU A 127 -12.36 46.18 -0.07
N ALA A 128 -13.51 46.32 0.57
CA ALA A 128 -13.93 45.44 1.67
C ALA A 128 -14.19 44.01 1.17
N PHE A 129 -14.83 43.86 0.00
CA PHE A 129 -15.02 42.57 -0.66
C PHE A 129 -13.67 41.91 -1.01
N GLU A 130 -12.75 42.64 -1.64
CA GLU A 130 -11.43 42.10 -2.01
C GLU A 130 -10.65 41.60 -0.78
N LYS A 131 -10.66 42.38 0.31
CA LYS A 131 -10.06 41.96 1.59
C LYS A 131 -10.73 40.71 2.15
N SER A 132 -12.06 40.63 2.10
CA SER A 132 -12.79 39.44 2.55
C SER A 132 -12.51 38.22 1.68
N ALA A 133 -12.36 38.40 0.36
CA ALA A 133 -12.05 37.33 -0.57
C ALA A 133 -10.64 36.78 -0.34
N ALA A 134 -9.65 37.67 -0.18
CA ALA A 134 -8.28 37.29 0.18
C ALA A 134 -8.21 36.53 1.51
N ALA A 135 -8.99 36.95 2.51
CA ALA A 135 -9.08 36.24 3.79
C ALA A 135 -9.69 34.82 3.67
N GLN A 136 -10.45 34.55 2.62
CA GLN A 136 -11.09 33.26 2.38
C GLN A 136 -10.20 32.30 1.58
N GLU A 137 -9.12 32.78 0.97
CA GLU A 137 -8.24 32.00 0.10
C GLU A 137 -7.72 30.72 0.79
N GLU A 138 -7.28 30.82 2.05
CA GLU A 138 -6.80 29.67 2.82
C GLU A 138 -7.86 28.56 2.95
N ARG A 139 -9.14 28.94 3.06
CA ARG A 139 -10.25 27.98 3.16
C ARG A 139 -10.46 27.26 1.82
N PHE A 140 -10.37 27.96 0.70
CA PHE A 140 -10.45 27.33 -0.61
C PHE A 140 -9.23 26.44 -0.87
N SER A 141 -8.02 26.89 -0.51
CA SER A 141 -6.83 26.05 -0.60
C SER A 141 -6.91 24.78 0.25
N ALA A 142 -7.63 24.81 1.40
CA ALA A 142 -7.87 23.61 2.19
C ALA A 142 -8.76 22.59 1.45
N LEU A 143 -9.72 23.06 0.64
CA LEU A 143 -10.59 22.20 -0.18
C LEU A 143 -9.88 21.64 -1.42
N GLU A 144 -8.79 22.27 -1.87
CA GLU A 144 -7.95 21.77 -2.97
C GLU A 144 -6.98 20.66 -2.53
N ARG A 145 -6.76 20.49 -1.23
CA ARG A 145 -5.88 19.43 -0.72
C ARG A 145 -6.52 18.09 -1.01
N LEU A 146 -5.77 17.23 -1.71
CA LEU A 146 -6.17 15.86 -1.95
C LEU A 146 -6.39 15.13 -0.63
N THR A 147 -7.54 14.47 -0.54
CA THR A 147 -7.87 13.58 0.56
C THR A 147 -6.93 12.38 0.57
N THR A 148 -6.77 11.77 1.73
CA THR A 148 -6.01 10.53 1.92
C THR A 148 -6.55 9.42 1.01
N PHE A 149 -7.86 9.39 0.77
CA PHE A 149 -8.46 8.47 -0.18
C PHE A 149 -7.96 8.70 -1.61
N GLU A 150 -7.97 9.94 -2.09
CA GLU A 150 -7.48 10.29 -3.44
C GLU A 150 -5.98 9.98 -3.58
N ILE A 151 -5.17 10.29 -2.56
CA ILE A 151 -3.74 9.96 -2.56
C ILE A 151 -3.53 8.45 -2.66
N ARG A 152 -4.29 7.64 -1.90
CA ARG A 152 -4.20 6.18 -1.92
C ARG A 152 -4.65 5.58 -3.25
N GLU A 153 -5.70 6.11 -3.86
CA GLU A 153 -6.16 5.71 -5.20
C GLU A 153 -5.13 6.05 -6.27
N MET A 154 -4.55 7.26 -6.25
CA MET A 154 -3.50 7.64 -7.19
C MET A 154 -2.28 6.72 -7.08
N LYS A 155 -1.81 6.45 -5.85
CA LYS A 155 -0.69 5.51 -5.63
C LYS A 155 -0.99 4.12 -6.15
N ARG A 156 -2.18 3.58 -5.87
CA ARG A 156 -2.58 2.27 -6.41
C ARG A 156 -2.58 2.24 -7.93
N ARG A 157 -3.03 3.33 -8.57
CA ARG A 157 -2.98 3.45 -10.02
C ARG A 157 -1.54 3.51 -10.54
N GLU A 158 -0.69 4.32 -9.92
CA GLU A 158 0.74 4.42 -10.26
C GLU A 158 1.47 3.09 -10.10
N GLU A 159 1.20 2.35 -9.02
CA GLU A 159 1.74 1.02 -8.76
C GLU A 159 1.28 0.02 -9.82
N ALA A 160 -0.02 -0.03 -10.14
CA ALA A 160 -0.55 -0.92 -11.18
C ALA A 160 0.06 -0.62 -12.55
N GLU A 161 0.20 0.65 -12.91
CA GLU A 161 0.87 1.05 -14.15
C GLU A 161 2.37 0.69 -14.14
N ALA A 162 3.05 0.80 -12.99
CA ALA A 162 4.45 0.42 -12.86
C ALA A 162 4.64 -1.09 -12.99
N GLU A 163 3.75 -1.89 -12.40
CA GLU A 163 3.73 -3.34 -12.56
C GLU A 163 3.52 -3.76 -14.02
N GLU A 164 2.59 -3.11 -14.73
CA GLU A 164 2.35 -3.37 -16.14
C GLU A 164 3.58 -3.03 -17.00
N ARG A 165 4.19 -1.85 -16.77
CA ARG A 165 5.44 -1.46 -17.45
C ARG A 165 6.56 -2.48 -17.21
N ALA A 166 6.75 -2.92 -15.96
CA ALA A 166 7.75 -3.91 -15.62
C ALA A 166 7.47 -5.28 -16.26
N ARG A 167 6.20 -5.66 -16.42
CA ARG A 167 5.80 -6.90 -17.11
C ARG A 167 6.19 -6.86 -18.59
N LEU A 168 5.88 -5.76 -19.28
CA LEU A 168 6.22 -5.58 -20.70
C LEU A 168 7.73 -5.56 -20.91
N GLU A 169 8.48 -4.89 -20.04
CA GLU A 169 9.95 -4.84 -20.10
C GLU A 169 10.58 -6.23 -19.90
N ARG A 170 10.04 -7.03 -18.97
CA ARG A 170 10.49 -8.44 -18.78
C ARG A 170 10.22 -9.29 -20.01
N GLU A 171 9.02 -9.19 -20.59
CA GLU A 171 8.66 -9.93 -21.80
C GLU A 171 9.54 -9.53 -22.99
N GLU A 172 9.81 -8.23 -23.16
CA GLU A 172 10.71 -7.74 -24.20
C GLU A 172 12.16 -8.21 -23.99
N ALA A 173 12.65 -8.19 -22.74
CA ALA A 173 13.97 -8.70 -22.40
C ALA A 173 14.11 -10.20 -22.68
N GLU A 174 13.09 -11.00 -22.32
CA GLU A 174 13.04 -12.43 -22.63
C GLU A 174 13.03 -12.68 -24.14
N ARG A 175 12.23 -11.93 -24.90
CA ARG A 175 12.16 -12.06 -26.36
C ARG A 175 13.49 -11.70 -27.02
N LYS A 176 14.16 -10.65 -26.54
CA LYS A 176 15.48 -10.24 -27.02
C LYS A 176 16.54 -11.28 -26.70
N ALA A 177 16.55 -11.83 -25.48
CA ALA A 177 17.47 -12.89 -25.07
C ALA A 177 17.25 -14.18 -25.88
N ALA A 178 16.00 -14.55 -26.16
CA ALA A 178 15.68 -15.69 -27.01
C ALA A 178 16.18 -15.52 -28.45
N LEU A 179 16.04 -14.31 -29.01
CA LEU A 179 16.56 -13.99 -30.35
C LEU A 179 18.10 -14.03 -30.39
N GLU A 180 18.76 -13.49 -29.36
CA GLU A 180 20.22 -13.52 -29.22
C GLU A 180 20.76 -14.95 -29.04
N ALA A 181 20.09 -15.78 -28.24
CA ALA A 181 20.41 -17.19 -28.07
C ALA A 181 20.23 -17.97 -29.38
N ALA A 182 19.19 -17.67 -30.17
CA ALA A 182 18.97 -18.28 -31.48
C ALA A 182 20.00 -17.83 -32.54
N SER A 183 20.54 -16.62 -32.40
CA SER A 183 21.59 -16.10 -33.29
C SER A 183 23.00 -16.57 -32.92
N ARG A 184 23.19 -17.25 -31.78
CA ARG A 184 24.50 -17.74 -31.35
C ARG A 184 24.91 -18.97 -32.18
N PRO A 185 26.07 -18.96 -32.86
CA PRO A 185 26.50 -20.09 -33.68
C PRO A 185 26.67 -21.35 -32.81
N LYS A 186 26.10 -22.48 -33.24
CA LYS A 186 26.36 -23.79 -32.63
C LYS A 186 27.85 -24.11 -32.76
N GLU A 187 28.50 -24.43 -31.64
CA GLU A 187 29.88 -24.95 -31.67
C GLU A 187 29.92 -26.20 -32.56
N PRO A 188 30.92 -26.34 -33.44
CA PRO A 188 31.05 -27.50 -34.32
C PRO A 188 31.30 -28.77 -33.48
N ASP A 189 30.52 -29.83 -33.77
CA ASP A 189 30.67 -31.14 -33.14
C ASP A 189 32.10 -31.66 -33.26
N PRO A 190 32.73 -32.16 -32.17
CA PRO A 190 34.12 -32.65 -32.21
C PRO A 190 34.29 -34.02 -32.91
N ALA A 191 33.31 -34.47 -33.71
CA ALA A 191 33.21 -35.86 -34.18
C ALA A 191 33.44 -36.07 -35.69
N SER A 192 34.14 -35.17 -36.39
CA SER A 192 34.58 -35.39 -37.77
C SER A 192 36.10 -35.35 -37.94
N ALA A 193 36.82 -36.06 -37.07
CA ALA A 193 38.21 -36.45 -37.28
C ALA A 193 38.30 -37.97 -37.51
N ASP A 194 38.54 -38.32 -38.77
CA ASP A 194 39.07 -39.58 -39.35
C ASP A 194 38.94 -40.91 -38.59
N ARG A 195 38.23 -41.87 -39.21
CA ARG A 195 38.41 -43.31 -38.99
C ARG A 195 39.06 -43.95 -40.23
N PRO A 196 40.14 -44.74 -40.08
CA PRO A 196 40.84 -45.34 -41.20
C PRO A 196 40.15 -46.60 -41.74
N ASP A 197 40.26 -46.76 -43.06
CA ASP A 197 39.78 -47.84 -43.92
C ASP A 197 40.50 -49.18 -43.65
N ALA A 198 39.73 -50.28 -43.52
CA ALA A 198 40.26 -51.64 -43.52
C ALA A 198 39.16 -52.66 -43.86
N GLY A 199 39.02 -52.98 -45.16
CA GLY A 199 38.25 -54.12 -45.65
C GLY A 199 39.07 -54.93 -46.65
N GLY A 200 39.42 -56.18 -46.30
CA GLY A 200 40.07 -57.12 -47.21
C GLY A 200 40.32 -58.48 -46.56
N ALA A 201 39.38 -59.40 -46.73
CA ALA A 201 39.43 -60.78 -46.23
C ALA A 201 40.32 -61.68 -47.10
N ALA A 202 41.01 -62.66 -46.48
CA ALA A 202 41.48 -63.88 -47.13
C ALA A 202 41.42 -65.07 -46.15
N ILE A 203 40.99 -66.21 -46.68
CA ILE A 203 40.56 -67.46 -46.04
C ILE A 203 41.74 -68.46 -46.02
N GLU A 204 41.61 -69.55 -45.25
CA GLU A 204 42.39 -70.82 -45.21
C GLU A 204 43.52 -70.88 -44.16
N GLU A 205 43.73 -71.94 -43.37
CA GLU A 205 43.15 -73.28 -43.25
C GLU A 205 43.34 -73.82 -41.80
N ARG A 206 42.47 -74.76 -41.43
CA ARG A 206 42.44 -75.79 -40.35
C ARG A 206 43.78 -76.30 -39.73
N PRO A 207 43.77 -77.23 -38.75
CA PRO A 207 43.04 -77.30 -37.46
C PRO A 207 43.95 -77.83 -36.31
N GLY A 208 43.50 -77.82 -35.04
CA GLY A 208 44.20 -78.65 -34.05
C GLY A 208 43.88 -78.48 -32.58
N LYS A 209 42.95 -79.33 -32.13
CA LYS A 209 42.99 -80.13 -30.88
C LYS A 209 43.14 -79.43 -29.51
N THR A 210 42.10 -79.69 -28.70
CA THR A 210 42.13 -80.22 -27.31
C THR A 210 42.93 -79.41 -26.28
N SER A 211 42.42 -79.08 -25.11
CA SER A 211 41.85 -79.99 -24.11
C SER A 211 41.72 -79.15 -22.83
N LYS A 212 40.65 -79.39 -22.04
CA LYS A 212 40.63 -79.48 -20.56
C LYS A 212 41.27 -78.32 -19.75
N ASN A 213 40.74 -77.86 -18.64
CA ASN A 213 39.74 -78.40 -17.73
C ASN A 213 39.50 -77.30 -16.67
N SER A 214 38.31 -77.40 -16.07
CA SER A 214 37.96 -76.95 -14.71
C SER A 214 37.86 -75.46 -14.43
#